data_AF-A0A1B6FK63-F1
#
_entry.id   AF-A0A1B6FK63-F1
#
_cell.length_a   1.000
_cell.length_b   1.000
_cell.length_c   1.000
_cell.angle_alpha   90.00
_cell.angle_beta   90.00
_cell.angle_gamma   90.00
#
_symmetry.space_group_name_H-M   'P 1'
#
loop_
_entity.id
_entity.type
_entity.pdbx_description
1 polymer ?
#
loop_
_entity_poly.entity_id
_entity_poly.type
_entity_poly.pdbx_seq_one_letter_code
_entity_poly.pdbx_strand_id
1 'polypeptide(L)'
;LNVHLPANELNVYLFATKLNAHVPATELNVYLSAITLNAHVPATGLNVHLPDTELNVHLLDTGLNVHLPATELNVHLPATKINAHLPASELNVHLPATGLNVHLPDTELNVHLLDTGL
;
A
#
# COMPACT_ATOMS: atom_id res chain seq x y z
N LEU A 1 0.25 -17.94 -2.82
CA LEU A 1 1.62 -17.79 -3.35
C LEU A 1 2.40 -16.92 -2.39
N ASN A 2 3.61 -17.31 -2.02
CA ASN A 2 4.49 -16.52 -1.16
C ASN A 2 5.66 -16.01 -2.00
N VAL A 3 5.93 -14.72 -1.94
CA VAL A 3 6.99 -14.07 -2.74
C VAL A 3 7.95 -13.33 -1.82
N HIS A 4 9.25 -13.55 -2.04
CA HIS A 4 10.33 -12.82 -1.36
C HIS A 4 11.38 -12.40 -2.40
N LEU A 5 11.52 -11.10 -2.64
CA LEU A 5 12.35 -10.56 -3.72
C LEU A 5 13.12 -9.30 -3.28
N PRO A 6 14.32 -9.46 -2.70
CA PRO A 6 15.21 -8.33 -2.41
C PRO A 6 15.94 -7.86 -3.67
N ALA A 7 15.93 -6.56 -3.95
CA ALA A 7 16.65 -5.96 -5.08
C ALA A 7 16.90 -4.45 -4.84
N ASN A 8 17.80 -3.83 -5.60
CA ASN A 8 17.94 -2.37 -5.55
C ASN A 8 16.82 -1.68 -6.34
N GLU A 9 16.61 -2.12 -7.58
CA GLU A 9 15.53 -1.66 -8.46
C GLU A 9 14.72 -2.86 -8.92
N LEU A 10 13.39 -2.79 -8.80
CA LEU A 10 12.53 -3.91 -9.13
C LEU A 10 11.18 -3.46 -9.68
N ASN A 11 10.69 -4.21 -10.67
CA ASN A 11 9.33 -4.10 -11.18
C ASN A 11 8.67 -5.47 -11.00
N VAL A 12 7.60 -5.55 -10.20
CA VAL A 12 6.88 -6.79 -9.93
C VAL A 12 5.50 -6.74 -10.54
N TYR A 13 5.18 -7.74 -11.35
CA TYR A 13 3.83 -7.98 -11.87
C TYR A 13 3.42 -9.40 -11.51
N LEU A 14 2.35 -9.55 -10.74
CA LEU A 14 1.92 -10.86 -10.29
C LEU A 14 0.41 -10.93 -10.12
N PHE A 15 -0.14 -12.07 -10.51
CA PHE A 15 -1.54 -12.41 -10.28
C PHE A 15 -1.65 -13.75 -9.58
N ALA A 16 -2.44 -13.83 -8.51
CA ALA A 16 -2.71 -15.07 -7.80
C ALA A 16 -4.03 -14.99 -7.04
N THR A 17 -4.71 -16.10 -6.78
CA THR A 17 -5.94 -16.07 -5.97
C THR A 17 -5.68 -15.59 -4.53
N LYS A 18 -4.57 -16.06 -3.94
CA LYS A 18 -4.10 -15.65 -2.61
C LYS A 18 -2.60 -15.34 -2.69
N LEU A 19 -2.20 -14.17 -2.23
CA LEU A 19 -0.83 -13.71 -2.31
C LEU A 19 -0.34 -13.16 -0.97
N ASN A 20 0.85 -13.58 -0.57
CA ASN A 20 1.62 -12.97 0.51
C ASN A 20 2.96 -12.51 -0.08
N ALA A 21 3.20 -11.20 -0.10
CA ALA A 21 4.34 -10.59 -0.74
C ALA A 21 5.22 -9.84 0.27
N HIS A 22 6.51 -10.19 0.30
CA HIS A 22 7.53 -9.46 1.04
C HIS A 22 8.63 -8.99 0.09
N VAL A 23 8.63 -7.70 -0.25
CA VAL A 23 9.46 -7.17 -1.35
C VAL A 23 10.28 -5.97 -0.88
N PRO A 24 11.46 -6.18 -0.26
CA PRO A 24 12.33 -5.09 0.16
C PRO A 24 13.13 -4.58 -1.04
N ALA A 25 13.10 -3.28 -1.31
CA ALA A 25 13.90 -2.68 -2.38
C ALA A 25 14.30 -1.23 -2.12
N THR A 26 15.18 -0.64 -2.94
CA THR A 26 15.46 0.80 -2.87
C THR A 26 14.41 1.57 -3.68
N GLU A 27 14.22 1.18 -4.94
CA GLU A 27 13.17 1.68 -5.81
C GLU A 27 12.30 0.53 -6.30
N LEU A 28 10.99 0.69 -6.21
CA LEU A 28 10.06 -0.39 -6.51
C LEU A 28 8.79 0.12 -7.19
N ASN A 29 8.46 -0.51 -8.32
CA ASN A 29 7.12 -0.43 -8.89
C ASN A 29 6.44 -1.79 -8.76
N VAL A 30 5.28 -1.80 -8.11
CA VAL A 30 4.54 -3.04 -7.82
C VAL A 30 3.15 -2.98 -8.42
N TYR A 31 2.81 -4.03 -9.16
CA TYR A 31 1.46 -4.38 -9.53
C TYR A 31 1.17 -5.82 -9.09
N LEU A 32 0.40 -5.99 -8.02
CA LEU A 32 -0.09 -7.31 -7.60
C LEU A 32 -1.59 -7.30 -7.63
N SER A 33 -2.21 -8.39 -8.07
CA SER A 33 -3.65 -8.55 -7.99
C SER A 33 -4.01 -9.96 -7.56
N ALA A 34 -5.00 -10.04 -6.69
CA ALA A 34 -5.49 -11.23 -6.03
C ALA A 34 -6.93 -11.07 -5.55
N ILE A 35 -7.49 -12.15 -5.02
CA ILE A 35 -8.72 -12.05 -4.23
C ILE A 35 -8.34 -11.57 -2.83
N THR A 36 -7.36 -12.23 -2.23
CA THR A 36 -6.79 -11.86 -0.92
C THR A 36 -5.30 -11.57 -1.08
N LEU A 37 -4.88 -10.37 -0.68
CA LEU A 37 -3.49 -9.95 -0.68
C LEU A 37 -3.03 -9.49 0.71
N ASN A 38 -1.86 -9.99 1.12
CA ASN A 38 -1.08 -9.44 2.21
C ASN A 38 0.28 -8.96 1.66
N ALA A 39 0.61 -7.68 1.85
CA ALA A 39 1.85 -7.10 1.34
C ALA A 39 2.63 -6.38 2.44
N HIS A 40 3.92 -6.71 2.53
CA HIS A 40 4.90 -6.02 3.37
C HIS A 40 6.09 -5.54 2.51
N VAL A 41 6.21 -4.23 2.34
CA VAL A 41 7.13 -3.65 1.35
C VAL A 41 7.87 -2.46 1.95
N PRO A 42 9.10 -2.67 2.46
CA PRO A 42 9.98 -1.58 2.84
C PRO A 42 10.77 -1.08 1.62
N ALA A 43 10.70 0.21 1.33
CA ALA A 43 11.44 0.85 0.24
C ALA A 43 11.87 2.30 0.53
N THR A 44 12.58 2.92 -0.42
CA THR A 44 12.92 4.36 -0.37
C THR A 44 12.26 5.18 -1.48
N GLY A 45 11.64 4.51 -2.46
CA GLY A 45 10.70 5.11 -3.40
C GLY A 45 9.78 4.03 -3.95
N LEU A 46 8.47 4.20 -3.74
CA LEU A 46 7.50 3.15 -4.00
C LEU A 46 6.28 3.66 -4.75
N ASN A 47 5.98 2.98 -5.86
CA ASN A 47 4.76 3.15 -6.63
C ASN A 47 3.99 1.83 -6.66
N VAL A 48 2.79 1.82 -6.10
CA VAL A 48 2.05 0.57 -5.83
C VAL A 48 0.63 0.65 -6.37
N HIS A 49 0.23 -0.42 -7.06
CA HIS A 49 -1.13 -0.62 -7.53
C HIS A 49 -1.61 -2.03 -7.17
N LEU A 50 -2.56 -2.15 -6.24
CA LEU A 50 -3.05 -3.44 -5.72
C LEU A 50 -4.59 -3.51 -5.75
N PRO A 51 -5.19 -3.97 -6.87
CA PRO A 51 -6.62 -4.20 -6.96
C PRO A 51 -6.98 -5.59 -6.47
N ASP A 52 -7.71 -5.65 -5.34
CA ASP A 52 -8.03 -6.88 -4.63
C ASP A 52 -9.47 -6.87 -4.06
N THR A 53 -9.95 -7.99 -3.53
CA THR A 53 -11.21 -7.99 -2.74
C THR A 53 -10.91 -7.68 -1.28
N GLU A 54 -9.93 -8.38 -0.71
CA GLU A 54 -9.45 -8.21 0.66
C GLU A 54 -7.98 -7.83 0.65
N LEU A 55 -7.63 -6.70 1.26
CA LEU A 55 -6.28 -6.16 1.19
C LEU A 55 -5.75 -5.77 2.56
N ASN A 56 -4.62 -6.35 2.94
CA ASN A 56 -3.86 -6.01 4.16
C ASN A 56 -2.45 -5.57 3.77
N VAL A 57 -2.13 -4.29 4.00
CA VAL A 57 -0.93 -3.67 3.44
C VAL A 57 -0.14 -2.93 4.49
N HIS A 58 1.17 -3.21 4.53
CA HIS A 58 2.15 -2.43 5.29
C HIS A 58 3.28 -2.00 4.36
N LEU A 59 3.34 -0.70 4.05
CA LEU A 59 4.41 -0.12 3.23
C LEU A 59 5.16 0.91 4.06
N LEU A 60 6.47 0.77 4.14
CA LEU A 60 7.34 1.72 4.82
C LEU A 60 8.24 2.38 3.79
N ASP A 61 8.16 3.70 3.64
CA ASP A 61 8.96 4.42 2.65
C ASP A 61 9.28 5.86 3.07
N THR A 62 10.21 6.50 2.39
CA THR A 62 10.33 7.97 2.39
C THR A 62 9.25 8.63 1.49
N GLY A 63 8.90 8.03 0.35
CA GLY A 63 7.93 8.55 -0.61
C GLY A 63 7.01 7.47 -1.17
N LEU A 64 5.71 7.58 -0.85
CA LEU A 64 4.68 6.66 -1.29
C LEU A 64 3.75 7.29 -2.35
N ASN A 65 3.57 6.60 -3.46
CA ASN A 65 2.44 6.80 -4.37
C ASN A 65 1.66 5.49 -4.48
N VAL A 66 0.42 5.47 -3.98
CA VAL A 66 -0.34 4.21 -3.84
C VAL A 66 -1.75 4.33 -4.38
N HIS A 67 -2.19 3.28 -5.06
CA HIS A 67 -3.56 3.08 -5.49
C HIS A 67 -4.04 1.68 -5.10
N LEU A 68 -4.92 1.60 -4.10
CA LEU A 68 -5.31 0.34 -3.47
C LEU A 68 -6.84 0.19 -3.46
N PRO A 69 -7.48 -0.15 -4.59
CA PRO A 69 -8.91 -0.41 -4.62
C PRO A 69 -9.24 -1.80 -4.03
N ALA A 70 -10.14 -1.85 -3.06
CA ALA A 70 -10.60 -3.10 -2.47
C ALA A 70 -12.07 -3.07 -2.00
N THR A 71 -12.62 -4.22 -1.57
CA THR A 71 -13.87 -4.23 -0.80
C THR A 71 -13.57 -3.97 0.67
N GLU A 72 -12.62 -4.72 1.23
CA GLU A 72 -12.10 -4.55 2.58
C GLU A 72 -10.62 -4.15 2.52
N LEU A 73 -10.27 -3.02 3.14
CA LEU A 73 -8.93 -2.48 3.10
C LEU A 73 -8.41 -2.14 4.50
N ASN A 74 -7.27 -2.72 4.86
CA ASN A 74 -6.50 -2.37 6.04
C ASN A 74 -5.09 -1.96 5.64
N VAL A 75 -4.73 -0.71 5.91
CA VAL A 75 -3.45 -0.12 5.49
C VAL A 75 -2.70 0.54 6.64
N HIS A 76 -1.40 0.29 6.67
CA HIS A 76 -0.44 1.03 7.46
C HIS A 76 0.67 1.56 6.56
N LEU A 77 0.72 2.89 6.39
CA LEU A 77 1.66 3.53 5.46
C LEU A 77 2.47 4.63 6.16
N PRO A 78 3.49 4.30 6.98
CA PRO A 78 4.43 5.27 7.49
C PRO A 78 5.36 5.80 6.38
N ALA A 79 5.32 7.11 6.10
CA ALA A 79 6.26 7.73 5.18
C ALA A 79 6.51 9.23 5.38
N THR A 80 7.58 9.78 4.81
CA THR A 80 7.76 11.25 4.80
C THR A 80 6.67 11.92 3.95
N LYS A 81 6.43 11.41 2.74
CA LYS A 81 5.38 11.89 1.84
C LYS A 81 4.47 10.75 1.39
N ILE A 82 3.17 11.00 1.40
CA ILE A 82 2.14 10.05 0.96
C ILE A 82 1.24 10.73 -0.07
N ASN A 83 1.10 10.10 -1.23
CA ASN A 83 -0.02 10.30 -2.14
C ASN A 83 -0.81 8.99 -2.23
N ALA A 84 -2.04 8.97 -1.73
CA ALA A 84 -2.83 7.74 -1.65
C ALA A 84 -4.24 7.89 -2.21
N HIS A 85 -4.65 6.95 -3.04
CA HIS A 85 -6.03 6.75 -3.46
C HIS A 85 -6.50 5.37 -3.01
N LEU A 86 -7.39 5.33 -2.03
CA LEU A 86 -7.76 4.10 -1.30
C LEU A 86 -9.29 3.91 -1.31
N PRO A 87 -9.91 3.57 -2.44
CA PRO A 87 -11.34 3.35 -2.51
C PRO A 87 -11.70 1.97 -1.94
N ALA A 88 -12.54 1.93 -0.91
CA ALA A 88 -13.04 0.70 -0.33
C ALA A 88 -14.50 0.77 0.16
N SER A 89 -15.11 -0.40 0.41
CA SER A 89 -16.40 -0.43 1.11
C SER A 89 -16.18 -0.26 2.61
N GLU A 90 -15.22 -1.01 3.15
CA GLU A 90 -14.74 -0.95 4.52
C GLU A 90 -13.26 -0.56 4.54
N LEU A 91 -12.94 0.54 5.22
CA LEU A 91 -11.59 1.08 5.25
C LEU A 91 -11.09 1.30 6.68
N ASN A 92 -9.92 0.73 6.99
CA ASN A 92 -9.13 1.00 8.19
C ASN A 92 -7.73 1.48 7.81
N VAL A 93 -7.39 2.73 8.13
CA VAL A 93 -6.10 3.32 7.75
C VAL A 93 -5.33 3.96 8.89
N HIS A 94 -4.01 3.73 8.88
CA HIS A 94 -3.04 4.49 9.68
C HIS A 94 -1.95 5.07 8.78
N LEU A 95 -1.95 6.40 8.62
CA LEU A 95 -1.07 7.12 7.70
C LEU A 95 -0.28 8.23 8.42
N PRO A 96 0.82 7.90 9.13
CA PRO A 96 1.70 8.91 9.71
C PRO A 96 2.68 9.45 8.65
N ALA A 97 2.64 10.77 8.41
CA ALA A 97 3.50 11.45 7.45
C ALA A 97 3.86 12.90 7.80
N THR A 98 4.77 13.49 7.02
CA THR A 98 5.07 14.93 7.04
C THR A 98 4.45 15.69 5.87
N GLY A 99 3.80 14.97 4.94
CA GLY A 99 3.09 15.57 3.83
C GLY A 99 2.14 14.54 3.24
N LEU A 100 0.85 14.81 3.36
CA LEU A 100 -0.20 13.83 3.07
C LEU A 100 -1.21 14.39 2.05
N ASN A 101 -1.37 13.68 0.94
CA ASN A 101 -2.44 13.90 -0.04
C ASN A 101 -3.23 12.60 -0.21
N VAL A 102 -4.48 12.56 0.28
CA VAL A 102 -5.26 11.33 0.34
C VAL A 102 -6.66 11.51 -0.21
N HIS A 103 -7.14 10.48 -0.91
CA HIS A 103 -8.52 10.35 -1.34
C HIS A 103 -9.05 8.99 -0.90
N LEU A 104 -10.05 9.03 -0.02
CA LEU A 104 -10.63 7.87 0.67
C LEU A 104 -12.16 7.85 0.44
N PRO A 105 -12.62 7.41 -0.74
CA PRO A 105 -14.04 7.32 -1.02
C PRO A 105 -14.58 5.97 -0.47
N ASP A 106 -15.21 6.02 0.71
CA ASP A 106 -15.63 4.82 1.44
C ASP A 106 -17.05 4.87 2.00
N THR A 107 -17.60 3.68 2.32
CA THR A 107 -18.91 3.54 3.00
C THR A 107 -18.75 3.48 4.51
N GLU A 108 -17.76 2.72 4.99
CA GLU A 108 -17.42 2.59 6.42
C GLU A 108 -15.94 2.88 6.63
N LEU A 109 -15.63 3.71 7.63
CA LEU A 109 -14.33 4.35 7.73
C LEU A 109 -13.80 4.41 9.17
N ASN A 110 -12.57 3.93 9.37
CA ASN A 110 -11.75 4.17 10.55
C ASN A 110 -10.39 4.73 10.13
N VAL A 111 -10.11 6.00 10.45
CA VAL A 111 -8.92 6.71 9.97
C VAL A 111 -8.13 7.29 11.13
N HIS A 112 -6.83 7.04 11.11
CA HIS A 112 -5.86 7.82 11.87
C HIS A 112 -4.80 8.40 10.93
N LEU A 113 -4.92 9.71 10.67
CA LEU A 113 -3.93 10.50 9.92
C LEU A 113 -3.13 11.32 10.91
N LEU A 114 -1.81 11.29 10.77
CA LEU A 114 -0.92 12.19 11.48
C LEU A 114 -0.06 12.89 10.43
N ASP A 115 -0.36 14.15 10.14
CA ASP A 115 0.51 15.00 9.32
C ASP A 115 1.23 16.00 10.22
N THR A 116 2.56 15.89 10.31
CA THR A 116 3.39 16.82 11.10
C THR A 116 4.01 17.93 10.25
N GLY A 117 3.68 18.01 8.96
CA GLY A 117 4.14 19.06 8.06
C GLY A 117 3.40 20.37 8.27
N LEU A 118 4.09 21.36 8.84
CA LEU A 118 3.76 22.78 8.68
C LEU A 118 4.34 23.31 7.35
#